data_AF-A0A846DRW7-F1
#
_entry.id   AF-A0A846DRW7-F1
#
_cell.length_a   1.000
_cell.length_b   1.000
_cell.length_c   1.000
_cell.angle_alpha   90.00
_cell.angle_beta   90.00
_cell.angle_gamma   90.00
#
_symmetry.space_group_name_H-M   'P 1'
#
loop_
_entity.id
_entity.type
_entity.pdbx_description
1 polymer ?
#
loop_
_entity_poly.entity_id
_entity_poly.type
_entity_poly.pdbx_seq_one_letter_code
_entity_poly.pdbx_strand_id
1 'polypeptide(L)'
;MNVREFVSRLDAGETDFAGVDLREVNLYGVDLSGINLSRANLSRAILGSCILDNANLSRADLSGTNLSEASLNGANLSGADLSDANLIETSLFEANL
;
A
#
# COMPACT_ATOMS: atom_id res chain seq x y z
N MET A 1 13.45 3.01 3.08
CA MET A 1 13.05 3.55 4.40
C MET A 1 12.69 2.36 5.29
N ASN A 2 13.01 2.40 6.58
CA ASN A 2 12.64 1.30 7.47
C ASN A 2 11.23 1.51 8.08
N VAL A 3 10.64 0.45 8.63
CA VAL A 3 9.27 0.48 9.19
C VAL A 3 9.11 1.49 10.33
N ARG A 4 10.11 1.66 11.19
CA ARG A 4 10.02 2.60 12.33
C ARG A 4 10.02 4.04 11.87
N GLU A 5 10.86 4.35 10.89
CA GLU A 5 10.93 5.67 10.26
C GLU A 5 9.63 6.00 9.54
N PHE A 6 9.07 5.04 8.79
CA PHE A 6 7.78 5.21 8.12
C PHE A 6 6.65 5.49 9.12
N VAL A 7 6.48 4.63 10.13
CA VAL A 7 5.42 4.79 11.13
C VAL A 7 5.59 6.09 11.92
N SER A 8 6.82 6.47 12.29
CA SER A 8 7.04 7.74 12.99
C SER A 8 6.65 8.97 12.16
N ARG A 9 6.82 8.92 10.83
CA ARG A 9 6.42 10.00 9.91
C ARG A 9 4.90 10.01 9.72
N LEU A 10 4.31 8.82 9.59
CA LEU A 10 2.85 8.65 9.52
C LEU A 10 2.16 9.17 10.79
N ASP A 11 2.68 8.84 11.98
CA ASP A 11 2.20 9.32 13.28
C ASP A 11 2.33 10.85 13.43
N ALA A 12 3.31 11.45 12.73
CA ALA A 12 3.48 12.90 12.66
C ALA A 12 2.50 13.58 11.67
N GLY A 13 1.63 12.80 11.02
CA GLY A 13 0.62 13.28 10.06
C GLY A 13 1.14 13.41 8.63
N GLU A 14 2.32 12.89 8.31
CA GLU A 14 2.79 12.85 6.94
C GLU A 14 2.01 11.81 6.15
N THR A 15 1.49 12.19 4.97
CA THR A 15 0.71 11.32 4.10
C THR A 15 1.31 11.18 2.70
N ASP A 16 2.36 11.95 2.39
CA ASP A 16 3.05 11.89 1.10
C ASP A 16 4.32 11.05 1.19
N PHE A 17 4.21 9.83 0.70
CA PHE A 17 5.30 8.85 0.58
C PHE A 17 5.49 8.43 -0.87
N ALA A 18 5.26 9.33 -1.83
CA ALA A 18 5.49 9.02 -3.23
C ALA A 18 6.95 8.61 -3.49
N GLY A 19 7.14 7.52 -4.23
CA GLY A 19 8.46 7.04 -4.66
C GLY A 19 9.34 6.46 -3.56
N VAL A 20 8.84 6.26 -2.33
CA VAL A 20 9.64 5.67 -1.26
C VAL A 20 9.94 4.20 -1.53
N ASP A 21 11.06 3.72 -0.99
CA ASP A 21 11.38 2.29 -0.94
C ASP A 21 10.89 1.72 0.40
N LEU A 22 9.84 0.90 0.32
CA LEU A 22 9.17 0.15 1.38
C LEU A 22 9.14 -1.35 1.04
N ARG A 23 10.16 -1.86 0.33
CA ARG A 23 10.25 -3.30 0.04
C ARG A 23 10.34 -4.13 1.31
N GLU A 24 9.66 -5.27 1.30
CA GLU A 24 9.68 -6.27 2.37
C GLU A 24 9.28 -5.72 3.77
N VAL A 25 8.69 -4.53 3.85
CA VAL A 25 8.23 -3.96 5.13
C VAL A 25 7.03 -4.73 5.64
N ASN A 26 6.90 -4.79 6.96
CA ASN A 26 5.70 -5.31 7.61
C ASN A 26 4.87 -4.14 8.15
N LEU A 27 3.70 -3.91 7.54
CA LEU A 27 2.71 -2.92 7.95
C LEU A 27 1.36 -3.59 8.24
N TYR A 28 1.35 -4.88 8.56
CA TYR A 28 0.11 -5.63 8.81
C TYR A 28 -0.87 -4.87 9.73
N GLY A 29 -2.11 -4.70 9.25
CA GLY A 29 -3.19 -4.05 9.99
C GLY A 29 -3.08 -2.52 10.16
N VAL A 30 -2.14 -1.85 9.48
CA VAL A 30 -1.98 -0.39 9.60
C VAL A 30 -3.07 0.33 8.80
N ASP A 31 -3.56 1.45 9.35
CA ASP A 31 -4.41 2.39 8.63
C ASP A 31 -3.54 3.31 7.76
N LEU A 32 -3.70 3.15 6.46
CA LEU A 32 -3.03 3.86 5.38
C LEU A 32 -4.07 4.57 4.49
N SER A 33 -5.25 4.89 5.04
CA SER A 33 -6.33 5.53 4.29
C SER A 33 -5.88 6.88 3.72
N GLY A 34 -6.14 7.10 2.43
CA GLY A 34 -5.80 8.34 1.73
C GLY A 34 -4.30 8.60 1.55
N ILE A 35 -3.43 7.66 1.89
CA ILE A 35 -1.97 7.84 1.77
C ILE A 35 -1.56 7.97 0.29
N ASN A 36 -0.55 8.79 0.01
CA ASN A 36 0.09 8.82 -1.28
C ASN A 36 1.33 7.91 -1.27
N LEU A 37 1.19 6.73 -1.87
CA LEU A 37 2.25 5.76 -2.14
C LEU A 37 2.52 5.63 -3.65
N SER A 38 2.18 6.65 -4.44
CA SER A 38 2.37 6.58 -5.88
C SER A 38 3.84 6.39 -6.22
N ARG A 39 4.13 5.49 -7.17
CA ARG A 39 5.49 5.09 -7.56
C ARG A 39 6.35 4.49 -6.44
N ALA A 40 5.79 4.22 -5.26
CA ALA A 40 6.54 3.58 -4.18
C ALA A 40 6.91 2.15 -4.59
N ASN A 41 8.05 1.69 -4.07
CA ASN A 41 8.38 0.27 -4.14
C ASN A 41 7.88 -0.42 -2.88
N LEU A 42 6.82 -1.21 -3.03
CA LEU A 42 6.20 -2.03 -1.99
C LEU A 42 6.40 -3.52 -2.27
N SER A 43 7.32 -3.90 -3.18
CA SER A 43 7.48 -5.29 -3.59
C SER A 43 7.73 -6.17 -2.36
N ARG A 44 6.99 -7.27 -2.27
CA ARG A 44 7.06 -8.27 -1.19
C ARG A 44 6.76 -7.72 0.20
N ALA A 45 6.15 -6.54 0.30
CA ALA A 45 5.69 -6.00 1.57
C ALA A 45 4.53 -6.85 2.14
N ILE A 46 4.36 -6.80 3.46
CA ILE A 46 3.24 -7.41 4.18
C ILE A 46 2.27 -6.30 4.54
N LEU A 47 1.21 -6.18 3.74
CA LEU A 47 0.12 -5.21 3.86
C LEU A 47 -1.22 -5.89 4.18
N GLY A 48 -1.17 -7.11 4.74
CA GLY A 48 -2.38 -7.85 5.10
C GLY A 48 -3.24 -7.10 6.12
N SER A 49 -4.55 -7.19 5.99
CA SER A 49 -5.56 -6.53 6.82
C SER A 49 -5.41 -5.00 6.93
N CYS A 50 -4.62 -4.35 6.07
CA CYS A 50 -4.46 -2.90 6.06
C CYS A 50 -5.71 -2.19 5.53
N ILE A 51 -5.91 -0.94 5.95
CA ILE A 51 -6.90 -0.04 5.35
C ILE A 51 -6.16 0.90 4.41
N LEU A 52 -6.32 0.72 3.11
CA LEU A 52 -5.74 1.50 2.02
C LEU A 52 -6.84 2.23 1.23
N ASP A 53 -7.98 2.48 1.87
CA ASP A 53 -9.12 3.14 1.24
C ASP A 53 -8.73 4.54 0.75
N ASN A 54 -9.08 4.85 -0.50
CA ASN A 54 -8.71 6.09 -1.20
C ASN A 54 -7.19 6.34 -1.33
N ALA A 55 -6.35 5.34 -1.08
CA ALA A 55 -4.90 5.49 -1.24
C ALA A 55 -4.53 5.71 -2.71
N ASN A 56 -3.51 6.53 -2.95
CA ASN A 56 -2.89 6.65 -4.26
C ASN A 56 -1.71 5.68 -4.37
N LEU A 57 -1.92 4.57 -5.06
CA LEU A 57 -0.93 3.54 -5.36
C LEU A 57 -0.54 3.55 -6.85
N SER A 58 -0.84 4.62 -7.57
CA SER A 58 -0.59 4.68 -9.02
C SER A 58 0.89 4.46 -9.33
N ARG A 59 1.15 3.56 -10.28
CA ARG A 59 2.50 3.15 -10.69
C ARG A 59 3.39 2.59 -9.57
N ALA A 60 2.81 2.18 -8.44
CA ALA A 60 3.56 1.51 -7.39
C ALA A 60 3.99 0.09 -7.84
N ASP A 61 5.12 -0.38 -7.35
CA ASP A 61 5.53 -1.77 -7.46
C ASP A 61 4.95 -2.53 -6.25
N LEU A 62 3.89 -3.31 -6.46
CA LEU A 62 3.23 -4.17 -5.48
C LEU A 62 3.53 -5.66 -5.79
N SER A 63 4.61 -5.94 -6.51
CA SER A 63 4.91 -7.30 -6.94
C SER A 63 5.22 -8.20 -5.74
N GLY A 64 4.55 -9.36 -5.66
CA GLY A 64 4.69 -10.30 -4.54
C GLY A 64 4.18 -9.79 -3.18
N THR A 65 3.48 -8.65 -3.14
CA THR A 65 2.97 -8.06 -1.89
C THR A 65 1.84 -8.90 -1.31
N ASN A 66 1.84 -9.09 0.02
CA ASN A 66 0.69 -9.68 0.69
C ASN A 66 -0.35 -8.61 1.03
N LEU A 67 -1.47 -8.57 0.30
CA LEU A 67 -2.62 -7.70 0.52
C LEU A 67 -3.84 -8.46 1.05
N SER A 68 -3.65 -9.68 1.59
CA SER A 68 -4.77 -10.51 2.06
C SER A 68 -5.61 -9.75 3.09
N GLU A 69 -6.94 -9.80 2.95
CA GLU A 69 -7.90 -9.10 3.82
C GLU A 69 -7.78 -7.57 3.85
N ALA A 70 -6.93 -6.97 3.00
CA ALA A 70 -6.78 -5.52 2.95
C ALA A 70 -8.00 -4.85 2.27
N SER A 71 -8.30 -3.62 2.69
CA SER A 71 -9.31 -2.78 2.05
C SER A 71 -8.63 -1.77 1.15
N LEU A 72 -8.91 -1.77 -0.16
CA LEU A 72 -8.42 -0.79 -1.14
C LEU A 72 -9.59 -0.05 -1.80
N ASN A 73 -10.65 0.24 -1.04
CA ASN A 73 -11.85 0.81 -1.63
C ASN A 73 -11.55 2.22 -2.15
N GLY A 74 -11.90 2.51 -3.41
CA GLY A 74 -11.60 3.78 -4.06
C GLY A 74 -10.10 4.04 -4.29
N ALA A 75 -9.23 3.07 -4.07
CA ALA A 75 -7.79 3.25 -4.27
C ALA A 75 -7.46 3.45 -5.76
N ASN A 76 -6.48 4.31 -6.04
CA ASN A 76 -5.93 4.48 -7.38
C ASN A 76 -4.75 3.53 -7.59
N LEU A 77 -4.96 2.42 -8.29
CA LEU A 77 -3.97 1.43 -8.68
C LEU A 77 -3.49 1.60 -10.14
N SER A 78 -3.81 2.73 -10.80
CA SER A 78 -3.51 2.90 -12.23
C SER A 78 -2.03 2.66 -12.55
N GLY A 79 -1.78 1.62 -13.35
CA GLY A 79 -0.44 1.21 -13.76
C GLY A 79 0.44 0.65 -12.64
N ALA A 80 -0.12 0.27 -11.50
CA ALA A 80 0.59 -0.47 -10.46
C ALA A 80 0.92 -1.90 -10.92
N ASP A 81 2.07 -2.42 -10.50
CA ASP A 81 2.44 -3.81 -10.75
C ASP A 81 1.95 -4.70 -9.61
N LEU A 82 0.93 -5.52 -9.86
CA LEU A 82 0.35 -6.48 -8.91
C LEU A 82 0.79 -7.92 -9.19
N SER A 83 1.84 -8.13 -9.99
CA SER A 83 2.33 -9.48 -10.32
C SER A 83 2.65 -10.26 -9.05
N ASP A 84 2.15 -11.49 -8.95
CA ASP A 84 2.32 -12.37 -7.78
C ASP A 84 1.79 -11.82 -6.43
N ALA A 85 1.01 -10.73 -6.42
CA ALA A 85 0.41 -10.20 -5.21
C ALA A 85 -0.66 -11.17 -4.65
N ASN A 86 -0.67 -11.36 -3.33
CA ASN A 86 -1.74 -12.11 -2.66
C ASN A 86 -2.93 -11.19 -2.40
N LEU A 87 -4.02 -11.40 -3.14
CA LEU A 87 -5.26 -10.60 -3.06
C LEU A 87 -6.44 -11.38 -2.44
N ILE A 88 -6.17 -12.43 -1.66
CA ILE A 88 -7.22 -13.21 -1.00
C ILE A 88 -8.01 -12.31 -0.04
N GLU A 89 -9.34 -12.29 -0.21
CA GLU A 89 -10.26 -11.47 0.62
C GLU A 89 -9.98 -9.96 0.59
N THR A 90 -9.20 -9.49 -0.39
CA THR A 90 -8.94 -8.06 -0.58
C THR A 90 -10.18 -7.37 -1.15
N SER A 91 -10.62 -6.28 -0.53
CA SER A 91 -11.69 -5.44 -1.07
C SER A 91 -11.13 -4.44 -2.08
N LEU A 92 -11.67 -4.43 -3.30
CA LEU A 92 -11.30 -3.52 -4.39
C LEU A 92 -12.50 -2.69 -4.86
N PHE A 93 -13.49 -2.45 -3.99
CA PHE A 93 -14.70 -1.73 -4.38
C PHE A 93 -14.35 -0.32 -4.88
N GLU A 94 -14.77 0.04 -6.09
CA GLU A 94 -14.45 1.32 -6.75
C GLU A 94 -12.94 1.62 -6.93
N ALA A 95 -12.05 0.62 -6.75
CA ALA A 95 -10.64 0.79 -7.07
C ALA A 95 -10.44 0.97 -8.59
N ASN A 96 -9.49 1.81 -8.98
CA ASN A 96 -9.14 2.05 -10.39
C ASN A 96 -7.84 1.34 -10.75
N LEU A 97 -7.86 0.40 -11.71
CA LEU A 97 -6.71 -0.40 -12.15
C LEU A 97 -6.14 0.08 -13.49
#